data_AF-A0A954GKG9-F1
#
_entry.id   AF-A0A954GKG9-F1
#
_cell.length_a   1.000
_cell.length_b   1.000
_cell.length_c   1.000
_cell.angle_alpha   90.00
_cell.angle_beta   90.00
_cell.angle_gamma   90.00
#
_symmetry.space_group_name_H-M   'P 1'
#
loop_
_entity.id
_entity.type
_entity.pdbx_description
1 polymer ?
#
loop_
_entity_poly.entity_id
_entity_poly.type
_entity_poly.pdbx_seq_one_letter_code
_entity_poly.pdbx_strand_id
1 'polypeptide(L)'
;MSTTRTSTYPSDVTDEQWEFLLPYLTLMTEAAPQRQYSLRDLFNAVRYIVRTGIQWRYLPHDFPPWSAVYQQARRWLHAGVFETIAHDLRIIERILQDREEESWAMILA
;
A
#
# COMPACT_ATOMS: atom_id res chain seq x y z
N MET A 1 -9.86 -3.10 -17.96
CA MET A 1 -11.28 -3.25 -17.57
C MET A 1 -11.35 -3.04 -16.07
N SER A 2 -11.81 -1.89 -15.62
CA SER A 2 -11.97 -1.60 -14.19
C SER A 2 -13.17 -2.39 -13.67
N THR A 3 -12.93 -3.41 -12.85
CA THR A 3 -13.99 -4.10 -12.10
C THR A 3 -14.59 -3.09 -11.15
N THR A 4 -15.82 -2.64 -11.40
CA THR A 4 -16.54 -1.72 -10.52
C THR A 4 -16.82 -2.43 -9.19
N ARG A 5 -16.02 -2.12 -8.19
CA ARG A 5 -16.17 -2.66 -6.83
C ARG A 5 -17.31 -1.95 -6.11
N THR A 6 -18.33 -2.69 -5.68
CA THR A 6 -19.57 -2.15 -5.11
C THR A 6 -19.44 -1.70 -3.65
N SER A 7 -18.39 -2.10 -2.93
CA SER A 7 -18.15 -1.70 -1.54
C SER A 7 -16.66 -1.69 -1.17
N THR A 8 -16.26 -0.77 -0.29
CA THR A 8 -14.89 -0.68 0.25
C THR A 8 -14.71 -1.63 1.42
N TYR A 9 -13.55 -2.30 1.49
CA TYR A 9 -13.16 -3.07 2.66
C TYR A 9 -12.51 -2.17 3.71
N PRO A 10 -12.64 -2.47 5.02
CA PRO A 10 -11.89 -1.78 6.07
C PRO A 10 -10.36 -1.85 5.92
N SER A 11 -9.88 -2.81 5.12
CA SER A 11 -8.47 -2.97 4.76
C SER A 11 -8.04 -2.13 3.55
N ASP A 12 -8.91 -1.33 2.95
CA ASP A 12 -8.50 -0.45 1.86
C ASP A 12 -7.70 0.74 2.37
N VAL A 13 -6.91 1.32 1.48
CA VAL A 13 -6.24 2.59 1.72
C VAL A 13 -7.15 3.77 1.37
N THR A 14 -7.06 4.83 2.18
CA THR A 14 -7.66 6.13 1.84
C THR A 14 -6.94 6.76 0.65
N ASP A 15 -7.47 7.86 0.12
CA ASP A 15 -6.84 8.57 -1.00
C ASP A 15 -5.50 9.18 -0.58
N GLU A 16 -5.40 9.73 0.63
CA GLU A 16 -4.16 10.31 1.16
C GLU A 16 -3.10 9.24 1.38
N GLN A 17 -3.49 8.09 1.94
CA GLN A 17 -2.60 6.94 2.08
C GLN A 17 -2.15 6.43 0.71
N TRP A 18 -3.04 6.41 -0.27
CA TRP A 18 -2.73 6.00 -1.62
C TRP A 18 -1.71 6.92 -2.28
N GLU A 19 -1.89 8.23 -2.18
CA GLU A 19 -0.95 9.23 -2.72
C GLU A 19 0.44 9.08 -2.10
N PHE A 20 0.53 8.85 -0.80
CA PHE A 20 1.81 8.57 -0.13
C PHE A 20 2.48 7.29 -0.64
N LEU A 21 1.70 6.22 -0.86
CA LEU A 21 2.22 4.92 -1.26
C LEU A 21 2.57 4.84 -2.76
N LEU A 22 1.92 5.67 -3.59
CA LEU A 22 2.01 5.61 -5.04
C LEU A 22 3.46 5.59 -5.57
N PRO A 23 4.38 6.47 -5.12
CA PRO A 23 5.75 6.51 -5.64
C PRO A 23 6.52 5.21 -5.43
N TYR A 24 6.28 4.50 -4.32
CA TYR A 24 6.94 3.24 -4.02
C TYR A 24 6.36 2.07 -4.83
N LEU A 25 5.06 2.12 -5.12
CA LEU A 25 4.35 1.02 -5.78
C LEU A 25 4.47 1.06 -7.31
N THR A 26 4.77 2.23 -7.88
CA THR A 26 4.99 2.44 -9.32
C THR A 26 6.37 1.94 -9.76
N LEU A 27 6.52 0.63 -9.87
CA LEU A 27 7.73 0.00 -10.45
C LEU A 27 7.80 0.08 -11.99
N MET A 28 6.70 0.49 -12.63
CA MET A 28 6.55 0.58 -14.09
C MET A 28 5.65 1.77 -14.44
N THR A 29 5.83 2.34 -15.63
CA THR A 29 4.99 3.41 -16.15
C THR A 29 3.53 2.95 -16.33
N GLU A 30 2.58 3.88 -16.27
CA GLU A 30 1.15 3.55 -16.39
C GLU A 30 0.78 2.96 -17.75
N ALA A 31 1.48 3.38 -18.81
CA ALA A 31 1.29 2.90 -20.17
C ALA A 31 1.87 1.48 -20.42
N ALA A 32 2.49 0.87 -19.41
CA ALA A 32 3.07 -0.46 -19.56
C ALA A 32 1.96 -1.49 -19.86
N PRO A 33 2.04 -2.26 -20.97
CA PRO A 33 1.00 -3.21 -21.37
C PRO A 33 0.79 -4.35 -20.34
N GLN A 34 1.74 -4.55 -19.42
CA GLN A 34 1.66 -5.48 -18.31
C GLN A 34 0.69 -5.03 -17.19
N ARG A 35 0.23 -3.77 -17.21
CA ARG A 35 -0.61 -3.15 -16.18
C ARG A 35 -2.10 -3.31 -16.50
N GLN A 36 -2.58 -4.56 -16.44
CA GLN A 36 -3.97 -4.90 -16.77
C GLN A 36 -4.97 -4.50 -15.67
N TYR A 37 -4.50 -4.37 -14.42
CA TYR A 37 -5.30 -4.04 -13.25
C TYR A 37 -4.75 -2.77 -12.57
N SER A 38 -5.63 -2.03 -11.90
CA SER A 38 -5.24 -0.89 -11.07
C SER A 38 -4.24 -1.33 -10.00
N LEU A 39 -3.16 -0.57 -9.81
CA LEU A 39 -2.23 -0.86 -8.71
C LEU A 39 -2.90 -0.70 -7.35
N ARG A 40 -3.88 0.21 -7.23
CA ARG A 40 -4.62 0.40 -5.98
C ARG A 40 -5.43 -0.84 -5.64
N ASP A 41 -6.10 -1.44 -6.62
CA ASP A 41 -6.87 -2.65 -6.42
C ASP A 41 -5.97 -3.85 -6.08
N LEU A 42 -4.83 -3.97 -6.77
CA LEU A 42 -3.83 -4.98 -6.46
C LEU A 42 -3.27 -4.80 -5.04
N PHE A 43 -2.98 -3.56 -4.63
CA PHE A 43 -2.45 -3.26 -3.30
C PHE A 43 -3.49 -3.51 -2.20
N ASN A 44 -4.73 -3.06 -2.40
CA ASN A 44 -5.85 -3.34 -1.50
C ASN A 44 -6.09 -4.84 -1.33
N ALA A 45 -5.99 -5.62 -2.41
CA ALA A 45 -6.09 -7.09 -2.35
C ALA A 45 -4.95 -7.71 -1.51
N VAL A 46 -3.70 -7.25 -1.68
CA VAL A 46 -2.58 -7.68 -0.84
C VAL A 46 -2.83 -7.32 0.62
N ARG A 47 -3.26 -6.09 0.90
CA ARG A 47 -3.56 -5.63 2.28
C ARG A 47 -4.70 -6.42 2.91
N TYR A 48 -5.72 -6.76 2.14
CA TYR A 48 -6.83 -7.63 2.58
C TYR A 48 -6.32 -9.01 3.01
N ILE A 49 -5.50 -9.67 2.18
CA ILE A 49 -4.92 -10.98 2.49
C ILE A 49 -4.05 -10.90 3.75
N VAL A 50 -3.16 -9.91 3.84
CA VAL A 50 -2.27 -9.75 5.01
C VAL A 50 -3.07 -9.47 6.29
N ARG A 51 -4.14 -8.69 6.21
CA ARG A 51 -4.96 -8.35 7.39
C ARG A 51 -5.82 -9.51 7.87
N THR A 52 -6.35 -10.31 6.96
CA THR A 52 -7.32 -11.38 7.27
C THR A 52 -6.68 -12.76 7.40
N GLY A 53 -5.49 -12.96 6.84
CA GLY A 53 -4.79 -14.25 6.82
C GLY A 53 -5.41 -15.28 5.87
N ILE A 54 -6.33 -14.88 4.99
CA ILE A 54 -6.97 -15.82 4.06
C ILE A 54 -5.97 -16.40 3.06
N GLN A 55 -6.25 -17.60 2.58
CA GLN A 55 -5.49 -18.18 1.49
C GLN A 55 -5.74 -17.43 0.18
N TRP A 56 -4.71 -17.26 -0.66
CA TRP A 56 -4.78 -16.55 -1.94
C TRP A 56 -5.94 -16.98 -2.83
N ARG A 57 -6.24 -18.28 -2.90
CA ARG A 57 -7.33 -18.82 -3.74
C ARG A 57 -8.74 -18.47 -3.25
N TYR A 58 -8.87 -18.02 -2.00
CA TYR A 58 -10.11 -17.58 -1.39
C TYR A 58 -10.29 -16.07 -1.44
N LEU A 59 -9.44 -15.35 -2.18
CA LEU A 59 -9.59 -13.92 -2.40
C LEU A 59 -10.98 -13.64 -2.99
N PRO A 60 -11.76 -12.69 -2.42
CA PRO A 60 -13.05 -12.30 -2.95
C PRO A 60 -13.01 -11.91 -4.44
N HIS A 61 -14.08 -12.24 -5.16
CA HIS A 61 -14.16 -12.07 -6.62
C HIS A 61 -14.24 -10.62 -7.11
N ASP A 62 -14.45 -9.67 -6.20
CA ASP A 62 -14.44 -8.24 -6.49
C ASP A 62 -13.03 -7.64 -6.55
N PHE A 63 -12.01 -8.38 -6.09
CA PHE A 63 -10.60 -8.06 -6.33
C PHE A 63 -10.10 -8.60 -7.69
N PRO A 64 -8.97 -8.10 -8.20
CA PRO A 64 -8.28 -8.72 -9.32
C PRO A 64 -7.98 -10.20 -9.06
N PRO A 65 -7.86 -11.05 -10.11
CA PRO A 65 -7.58 -12.47 -9.95
C PRO A 65 -6.36 -12.72 -9.07
N TRP A 66 -6.48 -13.67 -8.14
CA TRP A 66 -5.46 -13.95 -7.13
C TRP A 66 -4.06 -14.15 -7.72
N SER A 67 -3.96 -14.70 -8.93
CA SER A 67 -2.69 -14.93 -9.63
C SER A 67 -2.00 -13.61 -10.01
N ALA A 68 -2.77 -12.61 -10.46
CA ALA A 68 -2.26 -11.28 -10.77
C ALA A 68 -1.83 -10.54 -9.50
N VAL A 69 -2.64 -10.62 -8.43
CA VAL A 69 -2.32 -10.05 -7.11
C VAL A 69 -1.03 -10.66 -6.58
N TYR A 70 -0.91 -11.98 -6.61
CA TYR A 70 0.27 -12.70 -6.14
C TYR A 70 1.53 -12.33 -6.94
N GLN A 71 1.45 -12.29 -8.27
CA GLN A 71 2.58 -11.89 -9.11
C GLN A 71 3.04 -10.46 -8.80
N GLN A 72 2.10 -9.52 -8.66
CA GLN A 72 2.45 -8.14 -8.31
C GLN A 72 3.05 -8.03 -6.90
N ALA A 73 2.46 -8.72 -5.92
CA ALA A 73 2.99 -8.76 -4.55
C ALA A 73 4.43 -9.26 -4.52
N ARG A 74 4.74 -10.32 -5.29
CA ARG A 74 6.11 -10.81 -5.44
C ARG A 74 7.05 -9.79 -6.09
N ARG A 75 6.59 -9.02 -7.07
CA ARG A 75 7.40 -7.95 -7.67
C ARG A 75 7.73 -6.87 -6.65
N TRP A 76 6.76 -6.43 -5.85
CA TRP A 76 6.99 -5.45 -4.78
C TRP A 76 7.93 -5.98 -3.69
N LEU A 77 7.75 -7.23 -3.25
CA LEU A 77 8.65 -7.88 -2.29
C LEU A 77 10.08 -7.97 -2.83
N HIS A 78 10.26 -8.41 -4.08
CA HIS A 78 11.59 -8.53 -4.67
C HIS A 78 12.28 -7.17 -4.84
N ALA A 79 11.50 -6.11 -5.09
CA ALA A 79 11.99 -4.75 -5.21
C ALA A 79 12.22 -4.05 -3.85
N GLY A 80 11.97 -4.72 -2.71
CA GLY A 80 12.18 -4.13 -1.38
C GLY A 80 11.22 -2.98 -1.03
N VAL A 81 10.05 -2.94 -1.68
CA VAL A 81 9.10 -1.81 -1.58
C VAL A 81 8.58 -1.66 -0.16
N PHE A 82 8.23 -2.76 0.51
CA PHE A 82 7.67 -2.72 1.85
C PHE A 82 8.70 -2.32 2.90
N GLU A 83 9.94 -2.75 2.73
CA GLU A 83 11.08 -2.39 3.55
C GLU A 83 11.38 -0.89 3.43
N THR A 84 11.33 -0.36 2.20
CA THR A 84 11.52 1.07 1.93
C THR A 84 10.42 1.90 2.59
N ILE A 85 9.15 1.54 2.40
CA ILE A 85 8.01 2.22 3.04
C ILE A 85 8.15 2.20 4.57
N ALA A 86 8.50 1.06 5.15
CA ALA A 86 8.65 0.92 6.60
C ALA A 86 9.84 1.74 7.14
N HIS A 87 10.92 1.85 6.36
CA HIS A 87 12.08 2.66 6.72
C HIS A 87 11.71 4.16 6.74
N ASP A 88 11.11 4.66 5.66
CA ASP A 88 10.79 6.07 5.50
C ASP A 88 9.71 6.51 6.50
N LEU A 89 8.73 5.65 6.80
CA LEU A 89 7.73 5.94 7.83
C LEU A 89 8.35 6.09 9.22
N ARG A 90 9.33 5.24 9.58
CA ARG A 90 10.06 5.37 10.85
C ARG A 90 10.89 6.66 10.93
N ILE A 91 11.45 7.10 9.81
CA ILE A 91 12.17 8.38 9.75
C ILE A 91 11.21 9.54 9.98
N ILE A 92 10.05 9.53 9.32
CA ILE A 92 9.01 10.56 9.49
C ILE A 92 8.54 10.59 10.95
N GLU A 93 8.25 9.44 11.54
CA GLU A 93 7.83 9.33 12.94
C GLU A 93 8.87 9.93 13.90
N ARG A 94 10.15 9.61 13.72
CA ARG A 94 11.24 10.18 14.53
C ARG A 94 11.30 11.70 14.42
N ILE A 95 11.22 12.25 13.21
CA ILE A 95 11.25 13.71 13.00
C ILE A 95 10.04 14.38 13.67
N LEU A 96 8.87 13.76 13.63
CA LEU A 96 7.67 14.30 14.27
C LEU A 96 7.80 14.29 15.79
N GLN A 97 8.39 13.24 16.37
CA GLN A 97 8.67 13.16 17.81
C GLN A 97 9.68 14.22 18.24
N ASP A 98 10.80 14.36 17.53
CA ASP A 98 11.83 15.38 17.84
C ASP A 98 11.22 16.79 17.86
N ARG A 99 10.35 17.12 16.89
CA ARG A 99 9.66 18.43 16.83
C ARG A 99 8.67 18.64 17.98
N GLU A 100 8.03 17.58 18.46
CA GLU A 100 7.12 17.65 19.60
C GLU A 100 7.90 17.95 20.89
N GLU A 101 9.03 17.28 21.10
CA GLU A 101 9.92 17.51 22.24
C GLU A 101 10.46 18.95 22.27
N GLU A 102 10.89 19.48 21.11
CA GLU A 102 11.30 20.89 20.98
C GLU A 102 10.16 21.87 21.32
N SER A 103 8.93 21.57 20.90
CA SER A 103 7.75 22.41 21.21
C SER A 103 7.42 22.41 22.70
N TRP A 104 7.45 21.25 23.35
CA TRP A 104 7.23 21.16 24.80
C TRP A 104 8.35 21.83 25.59
N ALA A 105 9.60 21.69 25.16
CA ALA A 105 10.76 22.35 25.76
C ALA A 105 10.65 23.89 25.69
N MET A 106 10.13 24.43 24.59
CA MET A 106 9.93 25.89 24.43
C MET A 106 8.80 26.45 25.31
N ILE A 107 7.74 25.66 25.57
CA ILE A 107 6.62 26.09 26.42
C ILE A 107 7.02 26.09 27.91
N LEU A 108 7.95 25.21 28.30
CA LEU A 108 8.37 25.01 29.68
C LEU A 108 9.64 25.81 30.07
N ALA A 109 10.24 26.56 29.14
CA ALA A 109 11.39 27.44 29.36
C ALA A 109 10.96 28.87 29.74
#